data_AF-A0A834XED8-F1
#
_entry.id   AF-A0A834XED8-F1
#
_cell.length_a   1.000
_cell.length_b   1.000
_cell.length_c   1.000
_cell.angle_alpha   90.00
_cell.angle_beta   90.00
_cell.angle_gamma   90.00
#
_symmetry.space_group_name_H-M   'P 1'
#
loop_
_entity.id
_entity.type
_entity.pdbx_description
1 polymer ?
#
loop_
_entity_poly.entity_id
_entity_poly.type
_entity_poly.pdbx_seq_one_letter_code
_entity_poly.pdbx_strand_id
1 'polypeptide(L)'
;MVYPAYTTMLGHLRAKALESYKAKLEHSLKNGEGFAASVRMLIQSSMLEFDQGSADAAIRQANWDASKVRDKLCRDLDSHASSVQSAKLSELMTNFENQLAKALSEPVESLFEAGGNDTWLSIRKLLKRETEATTTEFLASISGYELDQESINRMQQNLRDYARKVVENKAREEAGKILIRMKDR
;
A
#
# COMPACT_ATOMS: atom_id res chain seq x y z
N MET A 1 31.95 33.27 16.52
CA MET A 1 30.56 33.18 16.04
C MET A 1 30.12 31.71 16.11
N VAL A 2 29.35 31.32 17.14
CA VAL A 2 29.02 29.88 17.39
C VAL A 2 27.65 29.48 16.82
N TYR A 3 26.80 30.47 16.51
CA TYR A 3 25.45 30.24 15.98
C TYR A 3 25.41 29.50 14.62
N PRO A 4 26.24 29.82 13.61
CA PRO A 4 26.25 29.04 12.36
C PRO A 4 26.58 27.56 12.57
N ALA A 5 27.53 27.26 13.47
CA ALA A 5 27.89 25.89 13.80
C ALA A 5 26.73 25.13 14.46
N TYR A 6 25.96 25.79 15.35
CA TYR A 6 24.75 25.23 15.94
C TYR A 6 23.68 24.91 14.89
N THR A 7 23.42 25.84 13.95
CA THR A 7 22.44 25.59 12.88
C THR A 7 22.83 24.44 11.97
N THR A 8 24.12 24.31 11.65
CA THR A 8 24.65 23.18 10.88
C THR A 8 24.49 21.87 11.64
N MET A 9 24.78 21.85 12.95
CA MET A 9 24.60 20.68 13.80
C MET A 9 23.14 20.22 13.83
N LEU A 10 22.18 21.13 14.03
CA LEU A 10 20.76 20.80 13.98
C LEU A 10 20.35 20.23 12.61
N GLY A 11 20.91 20.78 11.53
CA GLY A 11 20.72 20.23 10.18
C GLY A 11 21.19 18.78 10.06
N HIS A 12 22.37 18.46 10.60
CA HIS A 12 22.91 17.10 10.62
C HIS A 12 22.07 16.15 11.48
N LEU A 13 21.62 16.58 12.67
CA LEU A 13 20.76 15.78 13.54
C LEU A 13 19.44 15.42 12.84
N ARG A 14 18.78 16.39 12.19
CA ARG A 14 17.57 16.13 11.41
C ARG A 14 17.82 15.14 10.27
N ALA A 15 18.89 15.33 9.50
CA ALA A 15 19.22 14.43 8.40
C ALA A 15 19.48 13.00 8.90
N LYS A 16 20.26 12.85 9.98
CA LYS A 16 20.55 11.55 10.60
C LYS A 16 19.27 10.86 11.11
N ALA A 17 18.40 11.59 11.81
CA ALA A 17 17.14 11.05 12.33
C ALA A 17 16.21 10.57 11.19
N LEU A 18 16.12 11.35 10.10
CA LEU A 18 15.32 11.00 8.94
C LEU A 18 15.85 9.78 8.20
N GLU A 19 17.16 9.68 7.94
CA GLU A 19 17.73 8.52 7.25
C GLU A 19 17.66 7.24 8.10
N SER A 20 17.88 7.37 9.41
CA SER A 20 17.67 6.26 10.38
C SER A 20 16.22 5.77 10.38
N TYR A 21 15.26 6.70 10.38
CA TYR A 21 13.84 6.38 10.27
C TYR A 21 13.53 5.58 9.00
N LYS A 22 13.97 6.05 7.84
CA LYS A 22 13.71 5.39 6.55
C LYS A 22 14.23 3.95 6.53
N ALA A 23 15.47 3.75 6.97
CA ALA A 23 16.09 2.43 7.02
C ALA A 23 15.37 1.48 7.99
N LYS A 24 15.02 1.98 9.19
CA LYS A 24 14.29 1.19 10.19
C LYS A 24 12.88 0.84 9.72
N LEU A 25 12.18 1.77 9.05
CA LEU A 25 10.85 1.53 8.50
C LEU A 25 10.91 0.46 7.41
N GLU A 26 11.84 0.57 6.46
CA GLU A 26 12.01 -0.42 5.41
C GLU A 26 12.29 -1.83 6.00
N HIS A 27 13.15 -1.91 7.01
CA HIS A 27 13.45 -3.16 7.70
C HIS A 27 12.23 -3.75 8.42
N SER A 28 11.49 -2.93 9.16
CA SER A 28 10.26 -3.32 9.86
C SER A 28 9.22 -3.91 8.89
N LEU A 29 9.03 -3.27 7.73
CA LEU A 29 8.11 -3.76 6.70
C LEU A 29 8.58 -5.08 6.08
N LYS A 30 9.89 -5.28 5.89
CA LYS A 30 10.43 -6.57 5.41
C LYS A 30 10.19 -7.71 6.40
N ASN A 31 10.07 -7.41 7.69
CA ASN A 31 9.77 -8.39 8.74
C ASN A 31 8.27 -8.67 8.90
N GLY A 32 7.41 -8.05 8.09
CA GLY A 32 5.97 -8.22 8.18
C GLY A 32 5.33 -7.53 9.39
N GLU A 33 6.00 -6.55 9.98
CA GLU A 33 5.44 -5.76 11.08
C GLU A 33 4.31 -4.84 10.58
N GLY A 34 3.34 -4.54 11.46
CA GLY A 34 2.18 -3.72 11.12
C GLY A 34 2.55 -2.27 10.81
N PHE A 35 2.20 -1.80 9.62
CA PHE A 35 2.60 -0.48 9.09
C PHE A 35 2.36 0.68 10.06
N ALA A 36 1.12 0.85 10.55
CA ALA A 36 0.75 1.98 11.39
C ALA A 36 1.46 1.96 12.75
N ALA A 37 1.61 0.78 13.35
CA ALA A 37 2.33 0.60 14.61
C ALA A 37 3.82 0.94 14.46
N SER A 38 4.46 0.43 13.41
CA SER A 38 5.86 0.70 13.11
C SER A 38 6.12 2.18 12.85
N VAL A 39 5.28 2.84 12.05
CA VAL A 39 5.39 4.28 11.78
C VAL A 39 5.31 5.10 13.07
N ARG A 40 4.31 4.85 13.92
CA ARG A 40 4.16 5.58 15.20
C ARG A 40 5.38 5.42 16.10
N MET A 41 5.83 4.17 16.29
CA MET A 41 7.01 3.87 17.11
C MET A 41 8.27 4.55 16.58
N LEU A 42 8.50 4.47 15.27
CA LEU A 42 9.71 5.00 14.66
C LEU A 42 9.70 6.53 14.63
N ILE A 43 8.56 7.17 14.37
CA ILE A 43 8.43 8.63 14.50
C ILE A 43 8.76 9.06 15.93
N GLN A 44 8.16 8.42 16.93
CA GLN A 44 8.43 8.74 18.33
C GLN A 44 9.92 8.59 18.69
N SER A 45 10.54 7.48 18.27
CA SER A 45 11.98 7.25 18.49
C SER A 45 12.85 8.31 17.79
N SER A 46 12.55 8.66 16.54
CA SER A 46 13.31 9.66 15.78
C SER A 46 13.17 11.06 16.37
N MET A 47 11.99 11.42 16.87
CA MET A 47 11.78 12.70 17.56
C MET A 47 12.54 12.75 18.88
N LEU A 48 12.56 11.65 19.66
CA LEU A 48 13.33 11.56 20.90
C LEU A 48 14.85 11.66 20.64
N GLU A 49 15.36 10.95 19.63
CA GLU A 49 16.78 11.03 19.22
C GLU A 49 17.17 12.46 18.84
N PHE A 50 16.30 13.17 18.12
CA PHE A 50 16.51 14.57 17.76
C PHE A 50 16.48 15.48 18.99
N ASP A 51 15.47 15.34 19.85
CA ASP A 51 15.27 16.17 21.04
C ASP A 51 16.49 16.05 21.98
N GLN A 52 17.00 14.82 22.21
CA GLN A 52 18.22 14.57 22.98
C GLN A 52 19.46 15.22 22.34
N GLY A 53 19.70 14.97 21.05
CA GLY A 53 20.87 15.54 20.37
C GLY A 53 20.83 17.08 20.31
N SER A 54 19.65 17.67 20.21
CA SER A 54 19.47 19.13 20.22
C SER A 54 19.73 19.73 21.61
N ALA A 55 19.31 19.05 22.68
CA ALA A 55 19.56 19.48 24.06
C ALA A 55 21.05 19.44 24.40
N ASP A 56 21.77 18.42 23.95
CA ASP A 56 23.22 18.30 24.14
C ASP A 56 24.01 19.42 23.43
N ALA A 57 23.47 19.94 22.32
CA ALA A 57 24.06 21.04 21.55
C ALA A 57 23.66 22.44 22.05
N ALA A 58 22.75 22.55 23.02
CA ALA A 58 22.17 23.83 23.43
C ALA A 58 23.14 24.65 24.31
N ILE A 59 23.35 25.91 23.93
CA ILE A 59 24.09 26.87 24.75
C ILE A 59 23.12 27.63 25.66
N ARG A 60 23.13 27.32 26.96
CA ARG A 60 22.21 27.88 27.97
C ARG A 60 22.09 29.41 27.94
N GLN A 61 23.20 30.11 27.66
CA GLN A 61 23.24 31.58 27.66
C GLN A 61 22.64 32.20 26.39
N ALA A 62 22.49 31.42 25.31
CA ALA A 62 22.20 31.96 23.99
C ALA A 62 20.71 31.82 23.59
N ASN A 63 19.90 31.10 24.39
CA ASN A 63 18.47 30.86 24.16
C ASN A 63 18.13 30.46 22.72
N TRP A 64 18.95 29.56 22.15
CA TRP A 64 18.78 29.12 20.77
C TRP A 64 17.69 28.06 20.66
N ASP A 65 16.87 28.20 19.62
CA ASP A 65 15.66 27.41 19.44
C ASP A 65 15.82 26.36 18.32
N ALA A 66 15.51 25.10 18.65
CA ALA A 66 15.50 23.98 17.72
C ALA A 66 14.10 23.65 17.17
N SER A 67 13.05 24.31 17.65
CA SER A 67 11.63 24.02 17.35
C SER A 67 11.36 23.96 15.84
N LYS A 68 11.84 24.93 15.08
CA LYS A 68 11.62 24.97 13.62
C LYS A 68 12.24 23.77 12.90
N VAL A 69 13.40 23.30 13.35
CA VAL A 69 14.07 22.14 12.76
C VAL A 69 13.34 20.86 13.17
N ARG A 70 12.88 20.80 14.42
CA ARG A 70 12.05 19.72 14.97
C ARG A 70 10.73 19.56 14.22
N ASP A 71 10.00 20.66 14.01
CA ASP A 71 8.73 20.67 13.27
C ASP A 71 8.93 20.30 11.80
N LYS A 72 10.09 20.67 11.24
CA LYS A 72 10.46 20.23 9.89
C LYS A 72 10.71 18.72 9.85
N LEU A 73 11.44 18.17 10.82
CA LEU A 73 11.66 16.73 10.94
C LEU A 73 10.33 15.98 11.02
N CYS A 74 9.42 16.40 11.91
CA CYS A 74 8.09 15.76 12.04
C CYS A 74 7.35 15.72 10.69
N ARG A 75 7.27 16.87 9.99
CA ARG A 75 6.61 16.94 8.67
C ARG A 75 7.27 16.06 7.62
N ASP A 76 8.60 15.96 7.61
CA ASP A 76 9.31 15.09 6.67
C ASP A 76 9.04 13.61 6.95
N LEU A 77 8.98 13.22 8.23
CA LEU A 77 8.67 11.86 8.65
C LEU A 77 7.23 11.47 8.26
N ASP A 78 6.26 12.35 8.53
CA ASP A 78 4.85 12.15 8.18
C ASP A 78 4.64 12.08 6.66
N SER A 79 5.31 12.97 5.91
CA SER A 79 5.29 12.97 4.45
C SER A 79 5.88 11.69 3.88
N HIS A 80 7.01 11.23 4.41
CA HIS A 80 7.60 9.96 4.02
C HIS A 80 6.68 8.77 4.36
N ALA A 81 6.09 8.75 5.56
CA ALA A 81 5.14 7.71 5.95
C ALA A 81 3.97 7.62 4.95
N SER A 82 3.37 8.77 4.62
CA SER A 82 2.23 8.86 3.68
C SER A 82 2.59 8.35 2.27
N SER A 83 3.80 8.69 1.80
CA SER A 83 4.34 8.22 0.52
C SER A 83 4.52 6.70 0.50
N VAL A 84 5.16 6.13 1.53
CA VAL A 84 5.35 4.68 1.65
C VAL A 84 4.02 3.94 1.77
N GLN A 85 3.09 4.47 2.56
CA GLN A 85 1.74 3.91 2.72
C GLN A 85 1.03 3.79 1.37
N SER A 86 1.03 4.89 0.61
CA SER A 86 0.39 4.95 -0.71
C SER A 86 1.03 3.98 -1.70
N ALA A 87 2.35 3.92 -1.74
CA ALA A 87 3.09 2.99 -2.60
C ALA A 87 2.77 1.53 -2.26
N LYS A 88 2.75 1.17 -0.97
CA LYS A 88 2.48 -0.19 -0.51
C LYS A 88 1.04 -0.63 -0.75
N LEU A 89 0.08 0.26 -0.54
CA LEU A 89 -1.32 -0.02 -0.85
C LEU A 89 -1.55 -0.20 -2.36
N SER A 90 -0.87 0.60 -3.19
CA SER A 90 -0.92 0.44 -4.65
C SER A 90 -0.32 -0.90 -5.11
N GLU A 91 0.82 -1.29 -4.54
CA GLU A 91 1.46 -2.60 -4.78
C GLU A 91 0.52 -3.74 -4.38
N LEU A 92 -0.08 -3.67 -3.18
CA LEU A 92 -1.06 -4.66 -2.72
C LEU A 92 -2.27 -4.73 -3.66
N MET A 93 -2.85 -3.61 -4.08
CA MET A 93 -3.98 -3.63 -5.01
C MET A 93 -3.63 -4.36 -6.30
N THR A 94 -2.48 -4.01 -6.89
CA THR A 94 -2.01 -4.64 -8.14
C THR A 94 -1.83 -6.15 -7.97
N ASN A 95 -1.30 -6.59 -6.83
CA ASN A 95 -1.12 -8.03 -6.56
C ASN A 95 -2.47 -8.77 -6.49
N PHE A 96 -3.46 -8.20 -5.81
CA PHE A 96 -4.79 -8.81 -5.71
C PHE A 96 -5.58 -8.75 -7.03
N GLU A 97 -5.41 -7.68 -7.82
CA GLU A 97 -5.93 -7.63 -9.19
C GLU A 97 -5.34 -8.75 -10.06
N ASN A 98 -4.03 -8.96 -10.01
CA ASN A 98 -3.37 -10.05 -10.74
C ASN A 98 -3.84 -11.43 -10.28
N GLN A 99 -4.05 -11.62 -8.97
CA GLN A 99 -4.61 -12.85 -8.41
C GLN A 99 -6.02 -13.11 -8.95
N LEU A 100 -6.89 -12.09 -8.97
CA LEU A 100 -8.23 -12.19 -9.55
C LEU A 100 -8.19 -12.50 -11.05
N ALA A 101 -7.32 -11.81 -11.80
CA ALA A 101 -7.15 -12.04 -13.22
C ALA A 101 -6.80 -13.50 -13.49
N LYS A 102 -5.85 -14.06 -12.74
CA LYS A 102 -5.45 -15.47 -12.84
C LYS A 102 -6.57 -16.44 -12.45
N ALA A 103 -7.24 -16.19 -11.33
CA ALA A 103 -8.30 -17.06 -10.82
C ALA A 103 -9.56 -17.08 -11.71
N LEU A 104 -9.79 -16.01 -12.49
CA LEU A 104 -10.98 -15.87 -13.33
C LEU A 104 -10.72 -16.19 -14.80
N SER A 105 -9.58 -15.81 -15.38
CA SER A 105 -9.41 -15.83 -16.84
C SER A 105 -9.50 -17.24 -17.44
N GLU A 106 -8.68 -18.19 -16.97
CA GLU A 106 -8.66 -19.56 -17.50
C GLU A 106 -9.97 -20.33 -17.24
N PRO A 107 -10.57 -20.27 -16.02
CA PRO A 107 -11.82 -20.99 -15.80
C PRO A 107 -12.99 -20.39 -16.58
N VAL A 108 -13.04 -19.07 -16.76
CA VAL A 108 -14.08 -18.41 -17.60
C VAL A 108 -13.93 -18.82 -19.06
N GLU A 109 -12.70 -18.86 -19.59
CA GLU A 109 -12.42 -19.37 -20.94
C GLU A 109 -12.93 -20.81 -21.10
N SER A 110 -12.57 -21.68 -20.17
CA SER A 110 -12.98 -23.09 -20.19
C SER A 110 -14.51 -23.27 -20.17
N LEU A 111 -15.21 -22.42 -19.42
CA LEU A 111 -16.68 -22.42 -19.36
C LEU A 111 -17.31 -21.96 -20.68
N PHE A 112 -16.69 -21.02 -21.39
CA PHE A 112 -17.14 -20.60 -22.71
C PHE A 112 -16.86 -21.66 -23.78
N GLU A 113 -15.72 -22.35 -23.72
CA GLU A 113 -15.37 -23.46 -24.63
C GLU A 113 -16.33 -24.64 -24.50
N ALA A 114 -16.66 -25.04 -23.26
CA ALA A 114 -17.61 -26.10 -23.00
C ALA A 114 -19.00 -25.79 -23.57
N GLY A 115 -19.42 -24.51 -23.53
CA GLY A 115 -20.67 -24.04 -24.15
C GLY A 115 -21.94 -24.68 -23.59
N GLY A 116 -21.95 -25.01 -22.30
CA GLY A 116 -23.10 -25.59 -21.61
C GLY A 116 -24.25 -24.60 -21.41
N ASN A 117 -25.48 -25.11 -21.26
CA ASN A 117 -26.66 -24.28 -21.01
C ASN A 117 -26.55 -23.48 -19.68
N ASP A 118 -25.71 -23.93 -18.76
CA ASP A 118 -25.46 -23.32 -17.45
C ASP A 118 -24.19 -22.45 -17.41
N THR A 119 -23.48 -22.24 -18.55
CA THR A 119 -22.21 -21.48 -18.61
C THR A 119 -22.29 -20.15 -17.85
N TRP A 120 -23.31 -19.33 -18.10
CA TRP A 120 -23.46 -18.04 -17.43
C TRP A 120 -23.74 -18.15 -15.92
N LEU A 121 -24.48 -19.17 -15.49
CA LEU A 121 -24.72 -19.44 -14.07
C LEU A 121 -23.42 -19.83 -13.37
N SER A 122 -22.62 -20.67 -14.01
CA SER A 122 -21.31 -21.13 -13.53
C SER A 122 -20.30 -19.98 -13.44
N ILE A 123 -20.25 -19.09 -14.44
CA ILE A 123 -19.43 -17.87 -14.41
C ILE A 123 -19.82 -16.95 -13.24
N ARG A 124 -21.13 -16.72 -13.01
CA ARG A 124 -21.58 -15.87 -11.89
C ARG A 124 -21.19 -16.45 -10.53
N LYS A 125 -21.31 -17.77 -10.37
CA LYS A 125 -20.89 -18.46 -9.13
C LYS A 125 -19.38 -18.34 -8.91
N LEU A 126 -18.59 -18.56 -9.96
CA LEU A 126 -17.14 -18.41 -9.94
C LEU A 126 -16.73 -16.98 -9.58
N LEU A 127 -17.25 -15.97 -10.31
CA LEU A 127 -16.96 -14.56 -10.06
C LEU A 127 -17.23 -14.18 -8.60
N LYS A 128 -18.39 -14.57 -8.08
CA LYS A 128 -18.74 -14.30 -6.68
C LYS A 128 -17.74 -14.93 -5.72
N ARG A 129 -17.46 -16.23 -5.87
CA ARG A 129 -16.56 -16.99 -4.99
C ARG A 129 -15.16 -16.39 -4.95
N GLU A 130 -14.55 -16.19 -6.12
CA GLU A 130 -13.18 -15.69 -6.20
C GLU A 130 -13.09 -14.25 -5.68
N THR A 131 -14.05 -13.40 -6.04
CA THR A 131 -14.06 -12.00 -5.58
C THR A 131 -14.21 -11.91 -4.06
N GLU A 132 -15.09 -12.70 -3.44
CA GLU A 132 -15.29 -12.71 -1.99
C GLU A 132 -14.04 -13.25 -1.25
N ALA A 133 -13.41 -14.31 -1.78
CA ALA A 133 -12.19 -14.87 -1.22
C ALA A 133 -11.03 -13.85 -1.26
N THR A 134 -10.75 -13.27 -2.45
CA THR A 134 -9.72 -12.25 -2.62
C THR A 134 -10.01 -11.00 -1.77
N THR A 135 -11.26 -10.55 -1.68
CA THR A 135 -11.62 -9.39 -0.85
C THR A 135 -11.34 -9.64 0.64
N THR A 136 -11.58 -10.87 1.11
CA THR A 136 -11.33 -11.24 2.51
C THR A 136 -9.83 -11.25 2.82
N GLU A 137 -9.03 -11.85 1.94
CA GLU A 137 -7.57 -11.87 2.04
C GLU A 137 -6.97 -10.46 1.97
N PHE A 138 -7.51 -9.63 1.07
CA PHE A 138 -7.14 -8.23 0.95
C PHE A 138 -7.39 -7.45 2.24
N LEU A 139 -8.58 -7.57 2.85
CA LEU A 139 -8.90 -6.93 4.11
C LEU A 139 -7.94 -7.32 5.24
N ALA A 140 -7.60 -8.61 5.32
CA ALA A 140 -6.62 -9.10 6.29
C ALA A 140 -5.25 -8.43 6.08
N SER A 141 -4.84 -8.30 4.82
CA SER A 141 -3.55 -7.71 4.42
C SER A 141 -3.44 -6.21 4.71
N ILE A 142 -4.55 -5.47 4.64
CA ILE A 142 -4.56 -4.02 4.94
C ILE A 142 -4.90 -3.68 6.39
N SER A 143 -5.20 -4.66 7.24
CA SER A 143 -5.61 -4.42 8.63
C SER A 143 -4.57 -3.62 9.45
N GLY A 144 -3.28 -3.85 9.20
CA GLY A 144 -2.17 -3.14 9.85
C GLY A 144 -1.94 -1.70 9.39
N TYR A 145 -2.71 -1.20 8.40
CA TYR A 145 -2.59 0.15 7.86
C TYR A 145 -3.51 1.16 8.54
N GLU A 146 -4.48 0.70 9.34
CA GLU A 146 -5.44 1.56 10.07
C GLU A 146 -6.15 2.59 9.18
N LEU A 147 -6.60 2.16 8.00
CA LEU A 147 -7.30 3.01 7.05
C LEU A 147 -8.71 3.36 7.52
N ASP A 148 -9.21 4.51 7.08
CA ASP A 148 -10.59 4.89 7.27
C ASP A 148 -11.54 3.98 6.46
N GLN A 149 -12.78 3.86 6.93
CA GLN A 149 -13.77 2.96 6.33
C GLN A 149 -14.10 3.34 4.88
N GLU A 150 -14.05 4.63 4.51
CA GLU A 150 -14.34 5.08 3.15
C GLU A 150 -13.24 4.59 2.18
N SER A 151 -11.98 4.73 2.57
CA SER A 151 -10.84 4.21 1.81
C SER A 151 -10.88 2.70 1.66
N ILE A 152 -11.22 1.97 2.72
CA ILE A 152 -11.41 0.51 2.67
C ILE A 152 -12.50 0.15 1.67
N ASN A 153 -13.68 0.77 1.78
CA ASN A 153 -14.82 0.52 0.90
C ASN A 153 -14.47 0.79 -0.57
N ARG A 154 -13.75 1.89 -0.84
CA ARG A 154 -13.29 2.25 -2.19
C ARG A 154 -12.36 1.17 -2.77
N MET A 155 -11.38 0.70 -2.02
CA MET A 155 -10.45 -0.34 -2.48
C MET A 155 -11.16 -1.68 -2.73
N GLN A 156 -12.10 -2.08 -1.86
CA GLN A 156 -12.91 -3.27 -2.09
C GLN A 156 -13.77 -3.16 -3.35
N GLN A 157 -14.36 -1.99 -3.58
CA GLN A 157 -15.17 -1.75 -4.77
C GLN A 157 -14.31 -1.84 -6.03
N ASN A 158 -13.10 -1.27 -6.02
CA ASN A 158 -12.15 -1.37 -7.14
C ASN A 158 -11.85 -2.85 -7.49
N LEU A 159 -11.60 -3.71 -6.49
CA LEU A 159 -11.38 -5.15 -6.75
C LEU A 159 -12.61 -5.83 -7.36
N ARG A 160 -13.81 -5.50 -6.89
CA ARG A 160 -15.07 -6.05 -7.43
C ARG A 160 -15.30 -5.58 -8.87
N ASP A 161 -15.00 -4.32 -9.17
CA ASP A 161 -15.11 -3.75 -10.51
C ASP A 161 -14.07 -4.38 -11.45
N TYR A 162 -12.83 -4.55 -10.98
CA TYR A 162 -11.77 -5.24 -11.71
C TYR A 162 -12.17 -6.69 -12.05
N ALA A 163 -12.66 -7.45 -11.08
CA ALA A 163 -13.11 -8.83 -11.29
C ALA A 163 -14.21 -8.94 -12.37
N ARG A 164 -15.19 -8.02 -12.34
CA ARG A 164 -16.22 -7.92 -13.39
C ARG A 164 -15.62 -7.62 -14.76
N LYS A 165 -14.69 -6.67 -14.83
CA LYS A 165 -14.00 -6.30 -16.07
C LYS A 165 -13.21 -7.47 -16.67
N VAL A 166 -12.57 -8.30 -15.85
CA VAL A 166 -11.88 -9.52 -16.32
C VAL A 166 -12.86 -10.46 -17.02
N VAL A 167 -14.00 -10.76 -16.40
CA VAL A 167 -15.04 -11.63 -17.00
C VAL A 167 -15.60 -11.03 -18.28
N GLU A 168 -15.90 -9.73 -18.31
CA GLU A 168 -16.41 -9.03 -19.49
C GLU A 168 -15.42 -9.06 -20.65
N ASN A 169 -14.13 -8.84 -20.37
CA ASN A 169 -13.08 -8.91 -21.37
C ASN A 169 -12.96 -10.32 -21.95
N LYS A 170 -12.97 -11.33 -21.08
CA LYS A 170 -12.94 -12.73 -21.52
C LYS A 170 -14.15 -13.07 -22.38
N ALA A 171 -15.36 -12.68 -21.96
CA ALA A 171 -16.57 -12.89 -22.77
C ALA A 171 -16.46 -12.26 -24.16
N ARG A 172 -15.87 -11.06 -24.27
CA ARG A 172 -15.65 -10.36 -25.55
C ARG A 172 -14.63 -11.08 -26.44
N GLU A 173 -13.52 -11.55 -25.86
CA GLU A 173 -12.51 -12.35 -26.57
C GLU A 173 -13.12 -13.62 -27.15
N GLU A 174 -13.90 -14.34 -26.33
CA GLU A 174 -14.51 -15.62 -26.68
C GLU A 174 -15.59 -15.45 -27.76
N ALA A 175 -16.37 -14.37 -27.69
CA ALA A 175 -17.32 -14.01 -28.75
C ALA A 175 -16.62 -13.79 -30.11
N GLY A 176 -15.42 -13.21 -30.12
CA GLY A 176 -14.62 -13.03 -31.33
C GLY A 176 -14.11 -14.34 -31.96
N LYS A 177 -13.98 -15.41 -31.16
CA LYS A 177 -13.49 -16.72 -31.61
C LYS A 177 -14.59 -17.64 -32.16
N ILE A 178 -15.87 -17.24 -32.08
CA ILE A 178 -17.02 -18.09 -32.43
C ILE A 178 -16.92 -18.63 -33.86
N LEU A 179 -16.55 -17.81 -34.84
CA LEU A 179 -16.46 -18.24 -36.25
C LEU A 179 -15.40 -19.35 -36.47
N ILE A 180 -14.33 -19.37 -35.67
CA ILE A 180 -13.31 -20.42 -35.73
C ILE A 180 -13.88 -21.71 -35.11
N ARG A 181 -14.51 -21.61 -33.92
CA ARG A 181 -15.08 -22.76 -33.21
C ARG A 181 -16.24 -23.42 -33.93
N MET A 182 -17.01 -22.66 -34.70
CA MET A 182 -18.09 -23.21 -35.53
C MET A 182 -17.56 -24.09 -36.68
N LYS A 183 -16.28 -23.97 -37.03
CA LYS A 183 -15.64 -24.79 -38.06
C LYS A 183 -15.03 -26.08 -37.50
N ASP A 184 -14.65 -26.07 -36.22
CA ASP A 184 -14.03 -27.20 -35.53
C ASP A 184 -15.04 -28.13 -34.83
N ARG A 185 -16.31 -27.70 -34.71
CA ARG A 185 -17.46 -28.50 -34.20
C ARG A 185 -18.21 -29.17 -35.34
#